data_AF-A0ABD3V7D6-F1
#
_entry.id   AF-A0ABD3V7D6-F1
#
_cell.length_a   1.000
_cell.length_b   1.000
_cell.length_c   1.000
_cell.angle_alpha   90.00
_cell.angle_beta   90.00
_cell.angle_gamma   90.00
#
_symmetry.space_group_name_H-M   'P 1'
#
loop_
_entity.id
_entity.type
_entity.pdbx_description
1 polymer ?
#
loop_
_entity_poly.entity_id
_entity_poly.type
_entity_poly.pdbx_seq_one_letter_code
_entity_poly.pdbx_strand_id
1 'polypeptide(L)'
;MEWASSALIMLFNLKNIEWASSALIMLFNLTSMEWASSVLIMLFNLTSMEWASSVLIMLFNLTSMEWASSALIMLFNLTSIEWASSALIMLFNLKNMEWASSVLIMLFNLKSMRRTSSSLIVIVNFNLKPVFKQERQLR
;
A
#
# COMPACT_ATOMS: atom_id res chain seq x y z
N MET A 1 1.97 20.95 9.34
CA MET A 1 1.52 21.85 8.25
C MET A 1 0.05 21.53 8.06
N GLU A 2 -0.82 22.50 8.25
CA GLU A 2 -2.27 22.26 8.21
C GLU A 2 -2.73 21.97 6.78
N TRP A 3 -2.29 22.77 5.81
CA TRP A 3 -2.67 22.58 4.41
C TRP A 3 -1.53 22.90 3.44
N ALA A 4 -1.53 22.19 2.31
CA ALA A 4 -0.71 22.49 1.15
C ALA A 4 -1.55 22.38 -0.13
N SER A 5 -1.51 23.42 -0.96
CA SER A 5 -2.21 23.46 -2.24
C SER A 5 -1.37 24.17 -3.31
N SER A 6 -1.02 23.43 -4.36
CA SER A 6 -0.22 23.91 -5.50
C SER A 6 -0.35 22.92 -6.67
N ALA A 7 0.22 23.23 -7.83
CA ALA A 7 0.32 22.25 -8.91
C ALA A 7 1.23 21.06 -8.50
N LEU A 8 2.29 21.33 -7.74
CA LEU A 8 3.27 20.35 -7.28
C LEU A 8 3.66 20.61 -5.83
N ILE A 9 3.53 19.57 -4.99
CA ILE A 9 3.99 19.55 -3.61
C ILE A 9 5.19 18.60 -3.54
N MET A 10 6.35 19.13 -3.16
CA MET A 10 7.55 18.35 -2.89
C MET A 10 8.10 18.74 -1.54
N LEU A 11 8.07 17.82 -0.58
CA LEU A 11 8.47 18.09 0.80
C LEU A 11 9.41 17.00 1.33
N PHE A 12 10.32 17.44 2.19
CA PHE A 12 11.33 16.59 2.82
C PHE A 12 11.21 16.71 4.34
N ASN A 13 11.31 15.57 5.04
CA ASN A 13 11.45 15.51 6.50
C ASN A 13 10.39 16.31 7.26
N LEU A 14 9.12 16.00 7.03
CA LEU A 14 8.02 16.58 7.78
C LEU A 14 7.52 15.60 8.84
N LYS A 15 6.96 16.15 9.92
CA LYS A 15 6.30 15.33 10.92
C LYS A 15 4.88 14.99 10.47
N ASN A 16 4.03 16.01 10.34
CA ASN A 16 2.60 15.84 10.07
C ASN A 16 2.12 16.80 8.97
N ILE A 17 1.23 16.30 8.12
CA ILE A 17 0.39 17.08 7.21
C ILE A 17 -1.07 16.65 7.41
N GLU A 18 -1.95 17.59 7.72
CA GLU A 18 -3.39 17.29 7.84
C GLU A 18 -3.99 17.15 6.44
N TRP A 19 -3.79 18.14 5.57
CA TRP A 19 -4.37 18.13 4.23
C TRP A 19 -3.37 18.50 3.12
N ALA A 20 -3.32 17.70 2.05
CA ALA A 20 -2.57 18.01 0.84
C ALA A 20 -3.41 17.76 -0.43
N SER A 21 -3.53 18.79 -1.26
CA SER A 21 -4.21 18.70 -2.56
C SER A 21 -3.35 19.31 -3.67
N SER A 22 -2.99 18.54 -4.68
CA SER A 22 -2.19 19.02 -5.82
C SER A 22 -2.32 18.11 -7.04
N ALA A 23 -1.74 18.48 -8.19
CA ALA A 23 -1.64 17.52 -9.29
C ALA A 23 -0.62 16.41 -8.95
N LEU A 24 0.50 16.77 -8.30
CA LEU A 24 1.56 15.85 -7.91
C LEU A 24 2.01 16.08 -6.47
N ILE A 25 1.93 15.04 -5.64
CA ILE A 25 2.46 15.01 -4.27
C ILE A 25 3.67 14.07 -4.23
N MET A 26 4.83 14.60 -3.82
CA MET A 26 6.06 13.82 -3.60
C MET A 26 6.63 14.08 -2.20
N LEU A 27 6.65 13.06 -1.34
CA LEU A 27 7.13 13.19 0.05
C LEU A 27 8.17 12.11 0.35
N PHE A 28 9.31 12.53 0.91
CA PHE A 28 10.41 11.60 1.15
C PHE A 28 10.39 10.97 2.55
N ASN A 29 10.10 11.76 3.58
CA ASN A 29 9.98 11.30 4.95
C ASN A 29 8.86 12.09 5.62
N LEU A 30 7.78 11.40 5.95
CA LEU A 30 6.64 11.96 6.67
C LEU A 30 6.24 10.98 7.79
N THR A 31 5.89 11.49 8.97
CA THR A 31 5.40 10.61 10.04
C THR A 31 3.93 10.28 9.81
N SER A 32 3.07 11.29 9.68
CA SER A 32 1.64 11.09 9.45
C SER A 32 1.07 12.02 8.39
N MET A 33 0.09 11.49 7.66
CA MET A 33 -0.77 12.25 6.75
C MET A 33 -2.22 11.84 6.97
N GLU A 34 -3.09 12.80 7.24
CA GLU A 34 -4.51 12.50 7.39
C GLU A 34 -5.16 12.38 6.00
N TRP A 35 -5.00 13.40 5.16
CA TRP A 35 -5.68 13.44 3.85
C TRP A 35 -4.76 13.86 2.71
N ALA A 36 -4.75 13.05 1.64
CA ALA A 36 -4.10 13.36 0.38
C ALA A 36 -5.04 13.15 -0.82
N SER A 37 -5.15 14.18 -1.66
CA SER A 37 -5.86 14.11 -2.94
C SER A 37 -4.97 14.63 -4.07
N SER A 38 -4.71 13.81 -5.08
CA SER A 38 -3.94 14.29 -6.24
C SER A 38 -4.15 13.45 -7.50
N VAL A 39 -3.56 13.83 -8.63
CA VAL A 39 -3.47 12.89 -9.77
C VAL A 39 -2.44 11.80 -9.43
N LEU A 40 -1.31 12.18 -8.83
CA LEU A 40 -0.21 11.27 -8.52
C LEU A 40 0.35 11.51 -7.12
N ILE A 41 0.33 10.46 -6.29
CA ILE A 41 0.93 10.43 -4.95
C ILE A 41 2.17 9.52 -4.99
N MET A 42 3.33 10.07 -4.64
CA MET A 42 4.59 9.35 -4.41
C MET A 42 5.10 9.58 -3.00
N LEU A 43 5.12 8.53 -2.16
CA LEU A 43 5.66 8.61 -0.80
C LEU A 43 6.76 7.56 -0.60
N PHE A 44 7.93 8.00 -0.13
CA PHE A 44 9.05 7.08 0.10
C PHE A 44 8.98 6.43 1.47
N ASN A 45 8.92 7.23 2.54
CA ASN A 45 8.75 6.73 3.90
C ASN A 45 7.60 7.47 4.58
N LEU A 46 6.54 6.73 4.92
CA LEU A 46 5.41 7.22 5.69
C LEU A 46 5.12 6.24 6.84
N THR A 47 4.87 6.73 8.05
CA THR A 47 4.43 5.83 9.13
C THR A 47 2.95 5.52 8.95
N SER A 48 2.09 6.54 8.93
CA SER A 48 0.63 6.38 8.83
C SER A 48 -0.02 7.27 7.79
N MET A 49 -1.01 6.72 7.10
CA MET A 49 -1.92 7.45 6.22
C MET A 49 -3.37 7.10 6.54
N GLU A 50 -4.22 8.09 6.82
CA GLU A 50 -5.65 7.81 7.02
C GLU A 50 -6.33 7.67 5.65
N TRP A 51 -6.20 8.68 4.79
CA TRP A 51 -6.94 8.72 3.53
C TRP A 51 -6.09 9.18 2.34
N ALA A 52 -6.10 8.38 1.28
CA ALA A 52 -5.49 8.71 0.00
C ALA A 52 -6.45 8.49 -1.17
N SER A 53 -6.64 9.53 -1.99
CA SER A 53 -7.32 9.42 -3.28
C SER A 53 -6.47 9.97 -4.40
N SER A 54 -6.27 9.17 -5.45
CA SER A 54 -5.60 9.64 -6.65
C SER A 54 -5.87 8.79 -7.87
N VAL A 55 -5.32 9.15 -9.03
CA VAL A 55 -5.26 8.21 -10.16
C VAL A 55 -4.20 7.14 -9.90
N LEU A 56 -3.03 7.54 -9.38
CA LEU A 56 -1.90 6.66 -9.12
C LEU A 56 -1.30 6.90 -7.72
N ILE A 57 -1.27 5.83 -6.92
CA ILE A 57 -0.61 5.80 -5.60
C ILE A 57 0.64 4.92 -5.71
N MET A 58 1.81 5.48 -5.40
CA MET A 58 3.07 4.74 -5.27
C MET A 58 3.68 4.98 -3.88
N LEU A 59 3.75 3.93 -3.05
CA LEU A 59 4.36 4.01 -1.72
C LEU A 59 5.46 2.97 -1.56
N PHE A 60 6.64 3.41 -1.12
CA PHE A 60 7.77 2.50 -0.93
C PHE A 60 7.73 1.83 0.44
N ASN A 61 7.70 2.61 1.53
CA ASN A 61 7.59 2.11 2.88
C ASN A 61 6.44 2.79 3.61
N LEU A 62 5.46 2.00 4.01
CA LEU A 62 4.32 2.43 4.79
C LEU A 62 4.07 1.47 5.95
N THR A 63 3.80 1.99 7.15
CA THR A 63 3.42 1.10 8.26
C THR A 63 1.92 0.80 8.19
N SER A 64 1.08 1.84 8.22
CA SER A 64 -0.38 1.67 8.19
C SER A 64 -1.05 2.59 7.19
N MET A 65 -2.10 2.06 6.55
CA MET A 65 -3.03 2.83 5.75
C MET A 65 -4.46 2.41 6.06
N GLU A 66 -5.32 3.37 6.39
CA GLU A 66 -6.73 3.05 6.66
C GLU A 66 -7.48 2.93 5.33
N TRP A 67 -7.36 3.93 4.46
CA TRP A 67 -8.13 3.97 3.22
C TRP A 67 -7.31 4.46 2.02
N ALA A 68 -7.37 3.69 0.92
CA ALA A 68 -6.87 4.10 -0.38
C ALA A 68 -7.87 3.82 -1.49
N SER A 69 -8.10 4.84 -2.32
CA SER A 69 -8.87 4.73 -3.56
C SER A 69 -8.09 5.29 -4.73
N SER A 70 -7.82 4.47 -5.75
CA SER A 70 -7.19 4.97 -6.98
C SER A 70 -7.50 4.12 -8.21
N ALA A 71 -7.01 4.51 -9.39
CA ALA A 71 -7.04 3.59 -10.53
C ALA A 71 -5.94 2.53 -10.40
N LEU A 72 -4.80 2.89 -9.80
CA LEU A 72 -3.65 2.02 -9.62
C LEU A 72 -2.95 2.27 -8.28
N ILE A 73 -2.82 1.20 -7.49
CA ILE A 73 -2.07 1.19 -6.22
C ILE A 73 -0.84 0.30 -6.38
N MET A 74 0.35 0.86 -6.15
CA MET A 74 1.62 0.12 -6.07
C MET A 74 2.27 0.35 -4.71
N LEU A 75 2.42 -0.71 -3.91
CA LEU A 75 3.05 -0.66 -2.59
C LEU A 75 4.19 -1.67 -2.50
N PHE A 76 5.38 -1.22 -2.09
CA PHE A 76 6.53 -2.11 -1.95
C PHE A 76 6.53 -2.79 -0.59
N ASN A 77 6.55 -2.02 0.50
CA ASN A 77 6.52 -2.54 1.86
C ASN A 77 5.39 -1.89 2.64
N LEU A 78 4.43 -2.72 3.05
CA LEU A 78 3.30 -2.31 3.85
C LEU A 78 3.10 -3.28 5.02
N THR A 79 2.94 -2.75 6.23
CA THR A 79 2.59 -3.62 7.37
C THR A 79 1.09 -3.93 7.34
N SER A 80 0.23 -2.92 7.28
CA SER A 80 -1.23 -3.15 7.25
C SER A 80 -1.96 -2.13 6.39
N ILE A 81 -3.02 -2.60 5.76
CA ILE A 81 -4.03 -1.75 5.14
C ILE A 81 -5.43 -2.28 5.46
N GLU A 82 -6.32 -1.38 5.84
CA GLU A 82 -7.70 -1.76 6.17
C GLU A 82 -8.54 -1.84 4.90
N TRP A 83 -8.55 -0.78 4.08
CA TRP A 83 -9.37 -0.70 2.87
C TRP A 83 -8.59 -0.20 1.66
N ALA A 84 -8.60 -1.01 0.59
CA ALA A 84 -8.08 -0.63 -0.71
C ALA A 84 -9.14 -0.82 -1.80
N SER A 85 -9.41 0.23 -2.58
CA SER A 85 -10.25 0.16 -3.78
C SER A 85 -9.46 0.63 -5.00
N SER A 86 -9.35 -0.21 -6.02
CA SER A 86 -8.63 0.16 -7.24
C SER A 86 -9.02 -0.66 -8.46
N ALA A 87 -8.72 -0.22 -9.69
CA ALA A 87 -8.78 -1.15 -10.82
C ALA A 87 -7.63 -2.19 -10.72
N LEU A 88 -6.44 -1.74 -10.31
CA LEU A 88 -5.25 -2.58 -10.14
C LEU A 88 -4.56 -2.34 -8.80
N ILE A 89 -4.27 -3.42 -8.07
CA ILE A 89 -3.49 -3.40 -6.83
C ILE A 89 -2.28 -4.31 -7.01
N MET A 90 -1.07 -3.76 -6.80
CA MET A 90 0.19 -4.51 -6.82
C MET A 90 0.94 -4.29 -5.51
N LEU A 91 1.16 -5.36 -4.73
CA LEU A 91 1.82 -5.30 -3.44
C LEU A 91 2.98 -6.29 -3.38
N PHE A 92 4.17 -5.82 -3.02
CA PHE A 92 5.34 -6.71 -2.93
C PHE A 92 5.40 -7.40 -1.57
N ASN A 93 5.38 -6.65 -0.49
CA ASN A 93 5.39 -7.18 0.87
C ASN A 93 4.24 -6.58 1.68
N LEU A 94 3.26 -7.40 2.04
CA LEU A 94 2.15 -7.04 2.89
C LEU A 94 2.00 -8.02 4.05
N LYS A 95 1.92 -7.54 5.29
CA LYS A 95 1.53 -8.43 6.40
C LYS A 95 0.02 -8.64 6.40
N ASN A 96 -0.77 -7.58 6.52
CA ASN A 96 -2.22 -7.71 6.71
C ASN A 96 -3.02 -6.82 5.73
N MET A 97 -4.03 -7.40 5.08
CA MET A 97 -5.10 -6.70 4.35
C MET A 97 -6.45 -7.05 4.98
N GLU A 98 -7.25 -6.06 5.40
CA GLU A 98 -8.62 -6.38 5.84
C GLU A 98 -9.58 -6.52 4.67
N TRP A 99 -9.60 -5.52 3.78
CA TRP A 99 -10.49 -5.50 2.63
C TRP A 99 -9.83 -4.91 1.39
N ALA A 100 -9.93 -5.64 0.28
CA ALA A 100 -9.56 -5.12 -1.03
C ALA A 100 -10.68 -5.34 -2.06
N SER A 101 -10.99 -4.31 -2.84
CA SER A 101 -11.82 -4.43 -4.04
C SER A 101 -11.05 -3.94 -5.26
N SER A 102 -10.89 -4.83 -6.24
CA SER A 102 -10.27 -4.45 -7.51
C SER A 102 -10.56 -5.40 -8.65
N VAL A 103 -10.30 -4.99 -9.89
CA VAL A 103 -10.35 -5.92 -11.02
C VAL A 103 -9.21 -6.94 -10.90
N LEU A 104 -7.99 -6.45 -10.65
CA LEU A 104 -6.77 -7.26 -10.56
C LEU A 104 -5.98 -6.97 -9.27
N ILE A 105 -5.66 -8.03 -8.53
CA ILE A 105 -4.75 -8.00 -7.38
C ILE A 105 -3.52 -8.87 -7.69
N MET A 106 -2.32 -8.32 -7.53
CA MET A 106 -1.05 -9.05 -7.55
C MET A 106 -0.30 -8.88 -6.24
N LEU A 107 0.06 -9.98 -5.58
CA LEU A 107 0.72 -10.03 -4.29
C LEU A 107 1.94 -10.95 -4.35
N PHE A 108 3.09 -10.50 -3.83
CA PHE A 108 4.32 -11.30 -3.84
C PHE A 108 4.72 -11.89 -2.49
N ASN A 109 4.29 -11.29 -1.39
CA ASN A 109 4.40 -11.83 -0.04
C ASN A 109 3.24 -11.27 0.78
N LEU A 110 2.27 -12.13 1.08
CA LEU A 110 1.11 -11.81 1.90
C LEU A 110 1.05 -12.75 3.10
N LYS A 111 0.97 -12.21 4.32
CA LYS A 111 0.77 -13.02 5.52
C LYS A 111 -0.71 -13.33 5.80
N SER A 112 -1.59 -12.33 5.69
CA SER A 112 -3.02 -12.48 5.97
C SER A 112 -3.87 -11.51 5.15
N MET A 113 -5.02 -12.00 4.68
CA MET A 113 -6.03 -11.22 3.99
C MET A 113 -7.41 -11.72 4.39
N ARG A 114 -8.29 -10.81 4.82
CA ARG A 114 -9.59 -11.18 5.40
C ARG A 114 -10.72 -11.23 4.37
N ARG A 115 -10.84 -10.20 3.52
CA ARG A 115 -11.90 -10.12 2.49
C ARG A 115 -11.36 -9.53 1.20
N THR A 116 -11.81 -10.10 0.09
CA THR A 116 -11.54 -9.55 -1.24
C THR A 116 -12.74 -9.64 -2.15
N SER A 117 -12.84 -8.67 -3.05
CA SER A 117 -13.75 -8.69 -4.18
C SER A 117 -12.94 -8.37 -5.43
N SER A 118 -12.66 -9.38 -6.23
CA SER A 118 -11.87 -9.18 -7.45
C SER A 118 -12.13 -10.21 -8.53
N SER A 119 -11.90 -9.81 -9.78
CA SER A 119 -11.99 -10.72 -10.92
C SER A 119 -10.79 -11.66 -10.98
N LEU A 120 -9.58 -11.17 -10.67
CA LEU A 120 -8.35 -11.94 -10.65
C LEU A 120 -7.48 -11.58 -9.43
N ILE A 121 -6.99 -12.62 -8.75
CA ILE A 121 -5.98 -12.51 -7.68
C ILE A 121 -4.83 -13.44 -8.02
N VAL A 122 -3.61 -12.90 -8.02
CA VAL A 122 -2.37 -13.66 -8.09
C VAL A 122 -1.62 -13.46 -6.77
N ILE A 123 -1.38 -14.54 -6.04
CA ILE A 123 -0.54 -14.54 -4.84
C ILE A 123 0.66 -15.45 -5.10
N VAL A 124 1.83 -14.83 -5.16
CA VAL A 124 3.12 -15.49 -5.00
C VAL A 124 3.48 -15.32 -3.52
N ASN A 125 4.01 -16.36 -2.88
CA ASN A 125 4.55 -16.27 -1.53
C ASN A 125 5.89 -16.99 -1.55
N PHE A 126 6.98 -16.28 -1.25
CA PHE A 126 8.33 -16.87 -1.32
C PHE A 126 8.70 -17.73 -0.10
N ASN A 127 7.77 -17.95 0.84
CA ASN A 127 7.96 -18.82 2.01
C ASN A 127 7.72 -20.30 1.70
N LEU A 128 8.58 -20.92 0.88
CA LEU A 128 8.71 -22.38 0.84
C LEU A 128 9.72 -22.81 1.91
N LYS A 129 9.25 -23.33 3.04
CA LYS A 129 10.07 -24.29 3.80
C LYS A 129 10.12 -25.57 2.95
N PRO A 130 11.27 -26.10 2.55
CA PRO A 130 11.32 -27.40 1.89
C PRO A 130 10.86 -28.46 2.91
N VAL A 131 9.68 -29.03 2.70
CA VAL A 131 9.23 -30.21 3.45
C VAL A 131 9.90 -31.43 2.80
N PHE A 132 11.17 -31.67 3.13
CA PHE A 132 11.74 -33.00 2.94
C PHE A 132 11.23 -33.90 4.06
N LYS A 133 10.09 -34.57 3.86
CA LYS A 133 9.79 -35.79 4.61
C LYS A 133 10.77 -36.87 4.12
N GLN A 134 11.83 -37.14 4.88
CA GLN A 134 12.51 -38.43 4.77
C GLN A 134 11.59 -39.48 5.39
N GLU A 135 10.80 -40.16 4.56
CA GLU A 135 10.35 -41.51 4.88
C GLU A 135 11.59 -42.40 4.90
N ARG A 136 12.19 -42.60 6.08
CA ARG A 136 13.03 -43.79 6.27
C ARG A 136 12.13 -44.92 6.71
N GLN A 137 12.04 -45.87 5.81
CA GLN A 137 11.32 -47.12 5.94
C GLN A 137 11.73 -47.87 7.21
N LEU A 138 10.73 -48.48 7.84
CA LEU A 138 10.88 -49.50 8.87
C LEU A 138 11.84 -50.59 8.41
N ARG A 139 12.95 -50.77 9.13
CA ARG A 139 13.57 -52.07 9.41
C ARG A 139 14.19 -52.02 10.80
#